data_AF-A0A957N4I4-F1
#
_entry.id   AF-A0A957N4I4-F1
#
_cell.length_a   1.000
_cell.length_b   1.000
_cell.length_c   1.000
_cell.angle_alpha   90.00
_cell.angle_beta   90.00
_cell.angle_gamma   90.00
#
_symmetry.space_group_name_H-M   'P 1'
#
loop_
_entity.id
_entity.type
_entity.pdbx_description
1 polymer ?
#
loop_
_entity_poly.entity_id
_entity_poly.type
_entity_poly.pdbx_seq_one_letter_code
_entity_poly.pdbx_strand_id
1 'polypeptide(L)'
;MTTRTNIYRTGDLSEHLIGYLEDGTIYRARWGEGTPIGRVDSDGRIFRATAHDEREVGAVTADGRVVSLGLLEGGYLGWIEADGIVVRGGYIIEEEDVGRVEGPEPLAAGAALLLIFLPDEDEATRRERRR
;
A
#
# COMPACT_ATOMS: atom_id res chain seq x y z
N MET A 1 16.63 15.26 -9.03
CA MET A 1 16.11 14.03 -9.66
C MET A 1 15.00 13.56 -8.75
N THR A 2 13.75 13.59 -9.18
CA THR A 2 12.62 13.14 -8.37
C THR A 2 12.64 11.62 -8.34
N THR A 3 12.96 11.06 -7.17
CA THR A 3 13.15 9.61 -7.02
C THR A 3 11.82 9.00 -6.62
N ARG A 4 10.96 8.73 -7.60
CA ARG A 4 9.65 8.13 -7.37
C ARG A 4 9.73 6.60 -7.34
N THR A 5 8.91 5.98 -6.49
CA THR A 5 8.69 4.53 -6.44
C THR A 5 7.29 4.21 -6.94
N ASN A 6 7.18 3.49 -8.05
CA ASN A 6 5.89 3.11 -8.63
C ASN A 6 5.29 1.92 -7.88
N ILE A 7 3.96 1.90 -7.76
CA ILE A 7 3.18 0.83 -7.13
C ILE A 7 2.25 0.23 -8.17
N TYR A 8 2.44 -1.06 -8.43
CA TYR A 8 1.65 -1.85 -9.35
C TYR A 8 0.81 -2.87 -8.59
N ARG A 9 -0.42 -3.04 -9.06
CA ARG A 9 -1.35 -4.06 -8.59
C ARG A 9 -1.32 -5.26 -9.52
N THR A 10 -1.17 -6.46 -8.99
CA THR A 10 -1.41 -7.69 -9.75
C THR A 10 -2.91 -7.88 -9.91
N GLY A 11 -3.39 -7.88 -11.16
CA GLY A 11 -4.77 -8.26 -11.52
C GLY A 11 -4.82 -9.61 -12.21
N ASP A 12 -6.03 -10.07 -12.58
CA ASP A 12 -6.26 -11.39 -13.20
C ASP A 12 -5.45 -11.64 -14.49
N LEU A 13 -5.10 -10.58 -15.24
CA LEU A 13 -4.47 -10.69 -16.56
C LEU A 13 -3.23 -9.79 -16.76
N SER A 14 -3.00 -8.82 -15.88
CA SER A 14 -1.86 -7.89 -16.01
C SER A 14 -1.62 -7.07 -14.75
N GLU A 15 -0.39 -6.57 -14.60
CA GLU A 15 -0.04 -5.56 -13.61
C GLU A 15 -0.51 -4.17 -14.05
N HIS A 16 -1.11 -3.40 -13.14
CA HIS A 16 -1.57 -2.04 -13.42
C HIS A 16 -0.95 -1.04 -12.43
N LEU A 17 -0.43 0.08 -12.95
CA LEU A 17 0.04 1.18 -12.12
C LEU A 17 -1.16 1.81 -11.40
N ILE A 18 -1.20 1.69 -10.08
CA ILE A 18 -2.28 2.22 -9.23
C ILE A 18 -1.85 3.44 -8.42
N GLY A 19 -0.54 3.63 -8.26
CA GLY A 19 -0.01 4.73 -7.47
C GLY A 19 1.50 4.81 -7.51
N TYR A 20 2.03 5.77 -6.76
CA TYR A 20 3.46 5.94 -6.58
C TYR A 20 3.75 6.65 -5.26
N LEU A 21 4.94 6.42 -4.73
CA LEU A 21 5.51 7.14 -3.59
C LEU A 21 6.53 8.14 -4.13
N GLU A 22 6.44 9.39 -3.69
CA GLU A 22 7.39 10.45 -4.04
C GLU A 22 7.59 11.37 -2.83
N ASP A 23 8.85 11.54 -2.41
CA ASP A 23 9.24 12.39 -1.28
C ASP A 23 8.40 12.14 0.00
N GLY A 24 8.20 10.86 0.32
CA GLY A 24 7.39 10.44 1.48
C GLY A 24 5.88 10.60 1.31
N THR A 25 5.40 11.13 0.19
CA THR A 25 3.97 11.29 -0.10
C THR A 25 3.47 10.18 -1.02
N ILE A 26 2.36 9.54 -0.65
CA ILE A 26 1.73 8.45 -1.38
C ILE A 26 0.65 9.04 -2.28
N TYR A 27 0.79 8.83 -3.58
CA TYR A 27 -0.13 9.28 -4.60
C TYR A 27 -0.90 8.12 -5.22
N ARG A 28 -2.20 8.31 -5.41
CA ARG A 28 -3.04 7.45 -6.25
C ARG A 28 -2.94 7.93 -7.69
N ALA A 29 -2.54 7.03 -8.59
CA ALA A 29 -2.51 7.32 -10.01
C ALA A 29 -3.92 7.17 -10.58
N ARG A 30 -4.46 8.26 -11.14
CA ARG A 30 -5.77 8.25 -11.81
C ARG A 30 -5.67 9.08 -13.07
N TRP A 31 -5.77 8.43 -14.23
CA TRP A 31 -5.77 9.08 -15.56
C TRP A 31 -4.53 9.98 -15.81
N GLY A 32 -3.37 9.61 -15.26
CA GLY A 32 -2.13 10.37 -15.41
C GLY A 32 -1.92 11.49 -14.40
N GLU A 33 -2.90 11.76 -13.52
CA GLU A 33 -2.77 12.68 -12.40
C GLU A 33 -2.60 11.90 -11.08
N GLY A 34 -1.71 12.39 -10.21
CA GLY A 34 -1.49 11.84 -8.88
C GLY A 34 -2.27 12.59 -7.83
N THR A 35 -3.22 11.95 -7.17
CA THR A 35 -3.90 12.53 -6.00
C THR A 35 -3.19 12.06 -4.72
N PRO A 36 -2.74 12.96 -3.83
CA PRO A 36 -2.16 12.55 -2.55
C PRO A 36 -3.24 11.88 -1.70
N ILE A 37 -2.96 10.65 -1.27
CA ILE A 37 -3.88 9.81 -0.49
C ILE A 37 -3.27 9.35 0.84
N GLY A 38 -2.02 9.68 1.09
CA GLY A 38 -1.33 9.33 2.31
C GLY A 38 0.13 9.78 2.29
N ARG A 39 0.85 9.41 3.34
CA ARG A 39 2.29 9.64 3.46
C ARG A 39 2.94 8.57 4.32
N VAL A 40 4.25 8.49 4.23
CA VAL A 40 5.12 7.69 5.09
C VAL A 40 6.04 8.63 5.88
N ASP A 41 6.31 8.31 7.14
CA ASP A 41 7.34 9.01 7.91
C ASP A 41 8.70 8.30 7.85
N SER A 42 9.72 8.92 8.44
CA SER A 42 11.08 8.38 8.51
C SER A 42 11.19 7.07 9.31
N ASP A 43 10.21 6.78 10.17
CA ASP A 43 10.14 5.56 10.98
C ASP A 43 9.40 4.42 10.25
N GLY A 44 8.96 4.63 9.01
CA GLY A 44 8.23 3.64 8.22
C GLY A 44 6.75 3.53 8.60
N ARG A 45 6.19 4.51 9.34
CA ARG A 45 4.76 4.56 9.65
C ARG A 45 4.00 5.14 8.47
N ILE A 46 2.90 4.49 8.14
CA ILE A 46 2.04 4.84 7.01
C ILE A 46 0.79 5.53 7.53
N PHE A 47 0.52 6.70 6.96
CA PHE A 47 -0.64 7.53 7.26
C PHE A 47 -1.51 7.64 6.03
N ARG A 48 -2.82 7.42 6.20
CA ARG A 48 -3.82 7.66 5.17
C ARG A 48 -4.41 9.06 5.34
N ALA A 49 -4.49 9.82 4.25
CA ALA A 49 -5.15 11.11 4.23
C ALA A 49 -6.67 10.91 4.33
N THR A 50 -7.33 11.67 5.20
CA THR A 50 -8.79 11.72 5.34
C THR A 50 -9.29 13.13 5.03
N ALA A 51 -10.62 13.31 4.96
CA ALA A 51 -11.22 14.59 4.59
C ALA A 51 -10.81 15.78 5.48
N HIS A 52 -10.40 15.51 6.73
CA HIS A 52 -10.09 16.55 7.71
C HIS A 52 -8.81 16.31 8.52
N ASP A 53 -8.15 15.15 8.37
CA ASP A 53 -7.00 14.76 9.19
C ASP A 53 -6.19 13.63 8.52
N GLU A 54 -5.18 13.09 9.21
CA GLU A 54 -4.40 11.94 8.77
C GLU A 54 -4.50 10.82 9.82
N ARG A 55 -4.73 9.60 9.37
CA ARG A 55 -4.82 8.45 10.28
C ARG A 55 -3.66 7.49 10.02
N GLU A 56 -2.93 7.17 11.08
CA GLU A 56 -1.97 6.07 11.05
C GLU A 56 -2.72 4.76 10.79
N VAL A 57 -2.36 4.08 9.70
CA VAL A 57 -2.98 2.82 9.27
C VAL A 57 -2.12 1.61 9.56
N GLY A 58 -0.81 1.80 9.70
CA GLY A 58 0.14 0.72 9.91
C GLY A 58 1.58 1.19 9.84
N ALA A 59 2.52 0.24 9.87
CA ALA A 59 3.93 0.50 9.73
C ALA A 59 4.62 -0.64 8.95
N VAL A 60 5.78 -0.33 8.38
CA VAL A 60 6.68 -1.31 7.76
C VAL A 60 7.99 -1.38 8.52
N THR A 61 8.50 -2.60 8.72
CA THR A 61 9.80 -2.82 9.36
C THR A 61 10.92 -2.77 8.32
N ALA A 62 12.16 -2.59 8.78
CA ALA A 62 13.34 -2.64 7.90
C ALA A 62 13.48 -3.98 7.16
N ASP A 63 13.01 -5.08 7.75
CA ASP A 63 12.97 -6.41 7.12
C ASP A 63 11.81 -6.59 6.12
N GLY A 64 11.06 -5.53 5.81
CA GLY A 64 9.98 -5.53 4.83
C GLY A 64 8.65 -6.08 5.33
N ARG A 65 8.49 -6.37 6.63
CA ARG A 65 7.22 -6.82 7.21
C ARG A 65 6.26 -5.66 7.41
N VAL A 66 4.98 -5.87 7.10
CA VAL A 66 3.95 -4.84 7.21
C VAL A 66 2.93 -5.23 8.29
N VAL A 67 2.71 -4.30 9.21
CA VAL A 67 1.76 -4.44 10.31
C VAL A 67 0.69 -3.37 10.21
N SER A 68 -0.57 -3.76 10.44
CA SER A 68 -1.69 -2.83 10.50
C SER A 68 -1.97 -2.36 11.92
N LEU A 69 -2.42 -1.11 12.05
CA LEU A 69 -2.85 -0.49 13.30
C LEU A 69 -4.38 -0.32 13.38
N GLY A 70 -5.15 -0.94 12.47
CA GLY A 70 -6.60 -0.72 12.32
C GLY A 70 -7.50 -1.92 12.65
N LEU A 71 -8.48 -1.69 13.54
CA LEU A 71 -9.70 -2.45 13.92
C LEU A 71 -9.60 -3.95 14.28
N LEU A 72 -8.59 -4.66 13.83
CA LEU A 72 -8.22 -6.01 14.27
C LEU A 72 -6.80 -5.88 14.82
N GLU A 73 -6.65 -6.06 16.13
CA GLU A 73 -5.40 -5.91 16.90
C GLU A 73 -4.12 -6.19 16.09
N GLY A 74 -3.40 -5.13 15.68
CA GLY A 74 -1.97 -5.21 15.35
C GLY A 74 -1.57 -6.27 14.32
N GLY A 75 -2.47 -6.64 13.39
CA GLY A 75 -2.29 -7.82 12.56
C GLY A 75 -1.19 -7.64 11.51
N TYR A 76 -0.30 -8.63 11.43
CA TYR A 76 0.62 -8.80 10.30
C TYR A 76 -0.18 -8.97 9.00
N LEU A 77 0.12 -8.15 7.99
CA LEU A 77 -0.59 -8.14 6.72
C LEU A 77 0.18 -8.82 5.59
N GLY A 78 1.51 -8.89 5.70
CA GLY A 78 2.35 -9.34 4.61
C GLY A 78 3.77 -8.80 4.69
N TRP A 79 4.51 -8.97 3.59
CA TRP A 79 5.88 -8.50 3.45
C TRP A 79 6.18 -8.03 2.02
N ILE A 80 7.29 -7.31 1.89
CA ILE A 80 7.87 -6.89 0.61
C ILE A 80 9.15 -7.71 0.40
N GLU A 81 9.24 -8.39 -0.74
CA GLU A 81 10.42 -9.15 -1.17
C GLU A 81 11.51 -8.21 -1.70
N ALA A 82 12.75 -8.72 -1.76
CA ALA A 82 13.92 -7.92 -2.17
C ALA A 82 13.88 -7.44 -3.64
N ASP A 83 13.11 -8.14 -4.48
CA ASP A 83 12.87 -7.78 -5.89
C ASP A 83 11.68 -6.83 -6.09
N GLY A 84 11.02 -6.43 -4.99
CA GLY A 84 9.89 -5.52 -4.98
C GLY A 84 8.53 -6.20 -5.09
N ILE A 85 8.44 -7.53 -5.08
CA ILE A 85 7.14 -8.21 -4.99
C ILE A 85 6.51 -7.95 -3.62
N VAL A 86 5.21 -7.67 -3.61
CA VAL A 86 4.43 -7.44 -2.39
C VAL A 86 3.53 -8.62 -2.17
N VAL A 87 3.78 -9.33 -1.07
CA VAL A 87 3.02 -10.53 -0.70
C VAL A 87 2.08 -10.17 0.44
N ARG A 88 0.79 -10.44 0.24
CA ARG A 88 -0.19 -10.43 1.33
C ARG A 88 -0.16 -11.80 1.98
N GLY A 89 -0.02 -11.85 3.30
CA GLY A 89 0.02 -13.11 4.01
C GLY A 89 -0.04 -12.92 5.51
N GLY A 90 -0.36 -14.00 6.22
CA GLY A 90 -0.38 -14.03 7.67
C GLY A 90 -0.70 -15.43 8.18
N TYR A 91 -0.60 -15.63 9.50
CA TYR A 91 -0.71 -16.97 10.12
C TYR A 91 -1.98 -17.77 9.78
N ILE A 92 -3.01 -17.13 9.23
CA ILE A 92 -4.33 -17.71 8.95
C ILE A 92 -4.78 -17.48 7.50
N ILE A 93 -3.99 -16.79 6.69
CA ILE A 93 -4.34 -16.39 5.32
C ILE A 93 -3.35 -17.07 4.36
N GLU A 94 -3.84 -17.56 3.23
CA GLU A 94 -2.96 -18.02 2.15
C GLU A 94 -2.09 -16.85 1.65
N GLU A 95 -0.85 -17.18 1.30
CA GLU A 95 0.11 -16.22 0.77
C GLU A 95 -0.26 -15.90 -0.69
N GLU A 96 -0.42 -14.61 -0.99
CA GLU A 96 -0.85 -14.14 -2.29
C GLU A 96 0.03 -12.98 -2.77
N ASP A 97 0.53 -13.10 -3.99
CA ASP A 97 1.23 -12.02 -4.70
C ASP A 97 0.22 -10.96 -5.14
N VAL A 98 0.18 -9.86 -4.40
CA VAL A 98 -0.85 -8.82 -4.56
C VAL A 98 -0.38 -7.64 -5.42
N GLY A 99 0.92 -7.54 -5.69
CA GLY A 99 1.47 -6.49 -6.53
C GLY A 99 2.98 -6.41 -6.49
N ARG A 100 3.51 -5.34 -7.08
CA ARG A 100 4.94 -5.08 -7.18
C ARG A 100 5.23 -3.60 -7.04
N VAL A 101 6.42 -3.28 -6.57
CA VAL A 101 6.95 -1.92 -6.49
C VAL A 101 8.25 -1.77 -7.25
N GLU A 102 8.48 -0.60 -7.83
CA GLU A 102 9.72 -0.29 -8.55
C GLU A 102 10.21 1.10 -8.19
N GLY A 103 11.39 1.18 -7.60
CA GLY A 103 12.03 2.46 -7.26
C GLY A 103 12.91 2.39 -6.02
N PRO A 104 13.36 3.56 -5.52
CA PRO A 104 14.31 3.66 -4.39
C PRO A 104 13.72 3.25 -3.03
N GLU A 105 12.41 3.31 -2.86
CA GLU A 105 11.73 3.15 -1.55
C GLU A 105 10.69 2.01 -1.61
N PRO A 106 11.09 0.78 -1.94
CA PRO A 106 10.15 -0.32 -2.18
C PRO A 106 9.37 -0.72 -0.91
N LEU A 107 10.00 -0.67 0.27
CA LEU A 107 9.34 -1.08 1.51
C LEU A 107 8.14 -0.17 1.85
N ALA A 108 8.35 1.14 1.81
CA ALA A 108 7.29 2.11 2.07
C ALA A 108 6.18 2.06 1.01
N ALA A 109 6.56 1.92 -0.26
CA ALA A 109 5.62 1.81 -1.36
C ALA A 109 4.78 0.52 -1.28
N GLY A 110 5.39 -0.61 -0.92
CA GLY A 110 4.69 -1.89 -0.78
C GLY A 110 3.80 -1.92 0.47
N ALA A 111 4.22 -1.26 1.55
CA ALA A 111 3.38 -1.06 2.72
C ALA A 111 2.12 -0.23 2.39
N ALA A 112 2.27 0.81 1.56
CA ALA A 112 1.13 1.58 1.07
C ALA A 112 0.15 0.72 0.26
N LEU A 113 0.63 -0.23 -0.55
CA LEU A 113 -0.21 -1.19 -1.26
C LEU A 113 -1.09 -2.00 -0.29
N LEU A 114 -0.48 -2.59 0.74
CA LEU A 114 -1.19 -3.41 1.73
C LEU A 114 -2.12 -2.61 2.65
N LEU A 115 -1.74 -1.39 3.03
CA LEU A 115 -2.42 -0.61 4.07
C LEU A 115 -3.42 0.42 3.54
N ILE A 116 -3.30 0.83 2.28
CA ILE A 116 -4.15 1.89 1.70
C ILE A 116 -4.87 1.39 0.46
N PHE A 117 -4.15 0.89 -0.55
CA PHE A 117 -4.77 0.56 -1.84
C PHE A 117 -5.71 -0.63 -1.74
N LEU A 118 -5.23 -1.74 -1.16
CA LEU A 118 -6.03 -2.95 -0.98
C LEU A 118 -7.33 -2.71 -0.18
N PRO A 119 -7.27 -2.09 1.02
CA PRO A 119 -8.48 -1.79 1.78
C PRO A 119 -9.45 -0.86 1.04
N ASP A 120 -8.95 0.13 0.28
CA ASP A 120 -9.81 1.04 -0.48
C ASP A 120 -10.55 0.31 -1.62
N GLU A 121 -9.89 -0.64 -2.29
CA GLU A 121 -10.51 -1.48 -3.31
C GLU A 121 -11.60 -2.39 -2.70
N ASP A 122 -11.28 -3.07 -1.59
CA ASP A 122 -12.23 -3.90 -0.84
C ASP A 122 -13.46 -3.10 -0.39
N GLU A 123 -13.26 -1.89 0.14
CA GLU A 123 -14.34 -0.98 0.52
C GLU A 123 -15.18 -0.53 -0.67
N ALA A 124 -14.55 -0.22 -1.82
CA ALA A 124 -15.23 0.18 -3.04
C ALA A 124 -16.10 -0.95 -3.59
N THR A 125 -15.55 -2.16 -3.74
CA THR A 125 -16.29 -3.34 -4.20
C THR A 125 -17.47 -3.67 -3.27
N ARG A 126 -17.29 -3.53 -1.95
CA ARG A 126 -18.38 -3.77 -0.98
C ARG A 126 -19.52 -2.75 -1.11
N ARG A 127 -19.24 -1.51 -1.47
CA ARG A 127 -20.26 -0.47 -1.72
C ARG A 127 -21.03 -0.72 -3.00
N GLU A 128 -20.37 -1.21 -4.05
CA GLU A 128 -21.01 -1.56 -5.32
C GLU A 128 -21.98 -2.74 -5.17
N ARG A 129 -21.59 -3.78 -4.42
CA ARG A 129 -22.46 -4.94 -4.15
C ARG A 129 -23.69 -4.64 -3.29
N ARG A 130 -23.79 -3.44 -2.69
CA ARG A 130 -24.91 -3.01 -1.85
C ARG A 130 -25.90 -2.10 -2.56
N ARG A 131 -25.64 -1.73 -3.81
CA ARG A 131 -26.57 -0.99 -4.68
C ARG A 131 -27.34 -1.94 -5.56
#